data_AF-A0A2P1UKT5-F1
#
_entry.id   AF-A0A2P1UKT5-F1
#
_cell.length_a   1.000
_cell.length_b   1.000
_cell.length_c   1.000
_cell.angle_alpha   90.00
_cell.angle_beta   90.00
_cell.angle_gamma   90.00
#
_symmetry.space_group_name_H-M   'P 1'
#
loop_
_entity.id
_entity.type
_entity.pdbx_description
1 polymer ?
#
loop_
_entity_poly.entity_id
_entity_poly.type
_entity_poly.pdbx_seq_one_letter_code
_entity_poly.pdbx_strand_id
1 'polypeptide(L)' 'MKTKLGTPKAVVATAHKLARIVYHMLRHQVPFSAIPPEQEDERYRQRLLHNLQRKAQKLGARIILETQSDSA' A
#
# COMPACT_ATOMS: atom_id res chain seq x y z
N MET A 1 -8.54 7.09 16.42
CA MET A 1 -7.40 7.16 15.48
C MET A 1 -6.16 6.61 16.18
N LYS A 2 -5.56 5.52 15.68
CA LYS A 2 -4.37 4.90 16.30
C LYS A 2 -3.22 5.89 16.26
N THR A 3 -2.86 6.35 17.45
CA THR A 3 -1.81 7.31 17.77
C THR A 3 -0.51 6.90 17.09
N LYS A 4 -0.02 7.75 16.19
CA LYS A 4 1.36 7.69 15.72
C LYS A 4 2.22 7.80 16.98
N LEU A 5 2.80 6.68 17.42
CA LEU A 5 3.94 6.72 18.33
C LEU A 5 4.90 7.76 17.73
N GLY A 6 5.31 8.76 18.52
CA GLY A 6 6.17 9.85 18.04
C GLY A 6 7.34 9.31 17.21
N THR A 7 7.86 10.14 16.30
CA THR A 7 8.83 9.74 15.26
C THR A 7 9.94 8.79 15.74
N PRO A 8 10.57 8.95 16.92
CA PRO A 8 11.63 8.04 17.35
C PRO A 8 11.14 6.62 17.63
N LYS A 9 9.97 6.48 18.27
CA LYS A 9 9.42 5.17 18.66
C LYS A 9 8.87 4.41 17.46
N ALA A 10 8.40 5.12 16.43
CA ALA A 10 8.04 4.52 15.15
C ALA A 10 9.26 3.97 14.39
N VAL A 11 10.39 4.69 14.40
CA VAL A 11 11.66 4.24 13.79
C VAL A 11 12.16 2.97 14.46
N VAL A 12 12.22 2.94 15.79
CA VAL A 12 12.65 1.75 16.55
C VAL A 12 11.76 0.54 16.26
N ALA A 13 10.43 0.72 16.27
CA ALA A 13 9.51 -0.36 15.95
C ALA A 13 9.70 -0.90 14.52
N THR A 14 10.00 -0.01 13.57
CA THR A 14 10.26 -0.38 12.18
C THR A 14 11.58 -1.14 12.06
N ALA A 15 12.65 -0.65 12.67
CA ALA A 15 13.95 -1.31 12.71
C ALA A 15 13.86 -2.71 13.34
N HIS A 16 13.16 -2.83 14.47
CA HIS A 16 12.92 -4.13 15.11
C HIS A 16 12.16 -5.09 14.20
N LYS A 17 11.14 -4.61 13.48
CA LYS A 17 10.38 -5.43 12.53
C LYS A 17 11.26 -5.91 11.37
N LEU A 18 12.09 -5.02 10.80
CA LEU A 18 13.04 -5.37 9.76
C LEU A 18 14.07 -6.39 10.25
N ALA A 19 14.67 -6.17 11.42
CA ALA A 19 15.64 -7.09 12.01
C ALA A 19 15.05 -8.50 12.18
N ARG A 20 13.79 -8.61 12.63
CA ARG A 20 13.10 -9.91 12.74
C ARG A 20 12.89 -10.59 11.40
N ILE A 21 12.49 -9.84 10.37
CA ILE A 21 12.29 -10.40 9.02
C ILE A 21 13.62 -10.91 8.47
N VAL A 22 14.68 -10.09 8.52
CA VAL A 22 16.00 -10.45 8.02
C VAL A 22 16.56 -11.65 8.80
N TYR A 23 16.47 -11.63 10.13
CA TYR A 23 16.91 -12.76 10.96
C TYR A 23 16.19 -14.05 10.59
N HIS A 24 14.87 -14.01 10.43
CA HIS A 24 14.10 -15.18 10.03
C HIS A 24 14.52 -15.70 8.66
N MET A 25 14.69 -14.81 7.68
CA MET A 25 15.15 -15.17 6.33
C MET A 25 16.51 -15.84 6.35
N LEU A 26 17.48 -15.28 7.08
CA LEU A 26 18.83 -15.83 7.18
C LEU A 26 18.86 -17.15 7.96
N ARG A 27 18.16 -17.21 9.11
CA ARG A 27 18.17 -18.41 9.98
C ARG A 27 17.48 -19.61 9.34
N HIS A 28 16.38 -19.38 8.64
CA HIS A 28 15.58 -20.44 8.03
C HIS A 28 15.83 -20.59 6.53
N GLN A 29 16.82 -19.86 5.98
CA GLN A 29 17.17 -19.88 4.55
C GLN A 29 15.95 -19.66 3.64
N VAL A 30 15.05 -18.77 4.07
CA VAL A 30 13.83 -18.47 3.32
C VAL A 30 14.16 -17.39 2.29
N PRO A 31 13.96 -17.66 0.98
CA PRO A 31 14.21 -16.66 -0.04
C PRO A 31 13.22 -15.50 0.08
N PHE A 32 13.66 -14.30 -0.28
CA PHE A 32 12.76 -13.17 -0.42
C PHE A 32 11.82 -13.42 -1.61
N SER A 33 10.51 -13.41 -1.36
CA SER A 33 9.50 -13.38 -2.41
C SER A 33 8.88 -11.99 -2.42
N ALA A 34 9.17 -11.22 -3.47
CA ALA A 34 8.45 -9.99 -3.73
C ALA A 34 6.99 -10.35 -4.05
N ILE A 35 6.05 -9.50 -3.61
CA ILE A 35 4.66 -9.63 -4.05
C ILE A 35 4.68 -9.49 -5.58
N PRO A 36 4.00 -10.37 -6.33
CA PRO A 36 3.94 -10.26 -7.78
C PRO A 36 3.39 -8.87 -8.17
N PRO A 37 3.97 -8.20 -9.18
CA PRO A 37 3.58 -6.84 -9.56
C PRO A 37 2.07 -6.74 -9.84
N GLU A 38 1.49 -7.77 -10.45
CA GLU A 38 0.05 -7.86 -10.78
C GLU A 38 -0.88 -7.73 -9.55
N GLN A 39 -0.48 -8.25 -8.39
CA GLN A 39 -1.28 -8.15 -7.16
C GLN A 39 -1.11 -6.78 -6.48
N GLU A 40 0.03 -6.13 -6.69
CA GLU A 40 0.29 -4.79 -6.19
C GLU A 40 -0.47 -3.75 -7.02
N ASP A 41 -0.55 -3.94 -8.33
CA ASP A 41 -1.23 -3.06 -9.27
C ASP A 41 -2.72 -2.90 -8.96
N GLU A 42 -3.42 -4.01 -8.69
CA GLU A 42 -4.86 -3.94 -8.37
C GLU A 42 -5.12 -3.22 -7.04
N ARG A 43 -4.30 -3.50 -6.01
CA ARG A 43 -4.40 -2.80 -4.71
C ARG A 43 -4.06 -1.32 -4.84
N TYR A 44 -3.07 -1.00 -5.67
CA TYR A 44 -2.67 0.37 -5.97
C TYR A 44 -3.81 1.11 -6.70
N ARG A 45 -4.38 0.48 -7.74
CA ARG A 45 -5.53 1.00 -8.49
C ARG A 45 -6.71 1.29 -7.58
N GLN A 46 -7.09 0.36 -6.70
CA GLN A 46 -8.17 0.57 -5.73
C GLN A 46 -7.91 1.75 -4.78
N ARG A 47 -6.68 1.88 -4.25
CA ARG A 47 -6.30 3.02 -3.40
C ARG A 47 -6.37 4.34 -4.17
N LEU A 48 -5.92 4.35 -5.42
CA LEU A 48 -5.96 5.53 -6.29
C LEU A 48 -7.42 5.96 -6.53
N LEU A 49 -8.29 5.03 -6.92
CA LEU A 49 -9.71 5.29 -7.14
C LEU A 49 -10.40 5.85 -5.89
N HIS A 50 -10.17 5.23 -4.74
CA HIS A 50 -10.73 5.71 -3.47
C HIS A 50 -10.27 7.12 -3.10
N ASN A 51 -8.98 7.40 -3.32
CA ASN A 51 -8.42 8.73 -3.09
C ASN A 51 -9.00 9.78 -4.04
N LEU A 52 -9.19 9.42 -5.31
CA LEU A 52 -9.81 10.28 -6.31
C LEU A 52 -11.27 10.57 -5.94
N GLN A 53 -12.06 9.55 -5.59
CA GLN A 53 -13.44 9.71 -5.15
C GLN A 53 -13.55 10.66 -3.95
N ARG A 54 -12.68 10.47 -2.95
CA ARG A 54 -12.62 11.37 -1.78
C ARG A 54 -12.25 12.81 -2.16
N LYS A 55 -11.34 13.00 -3.11
CA LYS A 55 -10.97 14.35 -3.58
C LYS A 55 -12.14 15.03 -4.30
N ALA A 56 -12.85 14.31 -5.17
CA ALA A 56 -14.01 14.86 -5.87
C ALA A 56 -15.14 15.22 -4.91
N GLN A 57 -15.44 14.35 -3.92
CA GLN A 57 -16.46 14.63 -2.90
C GLN A 57 -16.17 15.93 -2.13
N LYS A 58 -14.89 16.21 -1.83
CA LYS A 58 -14.49 17.48 -1.18
C LYS A 58 -14.72 18.71 -2.05
N LEU A 59 -14.78 18.54 -3.37
CA LEU A 59 -15.02 19.60 -4.34
C LEU A 59 -16.50 19.68 -4.77
N GLY A 60 -17.39 18.89 -4.15
CA GLY A 60 -18.80 18.81 -4.55
C GLY A 60 -19.03 18.06 -5.86
N ALA A 61 -18.02 17.35 -6.37
CA ALA A 61 -18.09 16.59 -7.62
C ALA A 61 -18.17 15.08 -7.35
N ARG A 62 -18.68 14.33 -8.34
CA ARG A 62 -18.69 12.86 -8.33
C ARG A 62 -17.86 12.35 -9.51
N ILE A 63 -16.97 11.41 -9.26
CA ILE A 63 -16.22 10.72 -10.32
C ILE A 63 -17.10 9.63 -10.89
N ILE A 64 -17.25 9.64 -12.21
CA ILE A 64 -17.85 8.57 -12.99
C ILE A 64 -16.68 7.93 -13.75
N LEU A 65 -16.47 6.63 -13.53
CA LEU A 65 -15.50 5.87 -14.29
C LEU A 65 -16.23 5.37 -15.53
N GLU A 66 -16.00 6.01 -16.65
CA GLU A 66 -16.41 5.47 -17.95
C GLU A 66 -15.39 4.39 -18.31
N THR A 67 -15.85 3.14 -18.40
CA THR A 67 -15.06 2.10 -19.05
C THR A 67 -15.02 2.46 -20.53
N GLN A 68 -13.94 3.09 -20.96
CA GLN A 68 -13.68 3.24 -22.39
C GLN A 68 -13.48 1.83 -22.93
N SER A 69 -14.55 1.29 -23.50
CA SER A 69 -14.50 0.21 -24.48
C SER A 69 -13.82 0.75 -25.72
N ASP A 70 -12.52 1.02 -25.65
CA ASP A 70 -11.72 1.19 -26.85
C ASP A 70 -11.54 -0.20 -27.45
N SER A 71 -12.51 -0.52 -28.29
CA SER A 71 -12.41 -1.46 -29.39
C SER A 71 -11.20 -1.11 -30.27
N ALA A 72 -10.19 -1.98 -30.28
CA ALA A 72 -9.34 -2.29 -31.43
C ALA A 72 -8.69 -3.66 -31.22
#